data_AF-A0A9Q0YVX9-F1
#
_entry.id   AF-A0A9Q0YVX9-F1
#
_cell.length_a   1.000
_cell.length_b   1.000
_cell.length_c   1.000
_cell.angle_alpha   90.00
_cell.angle_beta   90.00
_cell.angle_gamma   90.00
#
_symmetry.space_group_name_H-M   'P 1'
#
loop_
_entity.id
_entity.type
_entity.pdbx_description
1 polymer ?
#
loop_
_entity_poly.entity_id
_entity_poly.type
_entity_poly.pdbx_seq_one_letter_code
_entity_poly.pdbx_strand_id
1 'polypeptide(L)'
;MALLIILMVGEVSVGAAIAFVLIYVVYAFSVAANGMLRKHAGRLKLDDAVTPLIPVRGSIFPQTSSEEDASIYSSLLDLETDSDLPCNLNYPSFSAVFQSTGDAVTYKRVVKNGGSSLDAIYEVKVNSPANVDIKVSPSKVVFSAENKTLSYEIDYLLQC
;
A
#
# COMPACT_ATOMS: atom_id res chain seq x y z
N MET A 1 -44.05 19.52 20.98
CA MET A 1 -43.96 19.60 19.51
C MET A 1 -42.94 18.62 18.92
N ALA A 2 -41.70 18.53 19.41
CA ALA A 2 -40.69 17.61 18.84
C ALA A 2 -41.02 16.11 19.02
N LEU A 3 -41.47 15.69 20.21
CA LEU A 3 -41.81 14.28 20.52
C LEU A 3 -42.96 13.72 19.64
N LEU A 4 -43.91 14.57 19.27
CA LEU A 4 -45.09 14.20 18.49
C LEU A 4 -44.74 13.95 17.01
N ILE A 5 -43.67 14.58 16.50
CA ILE A 5 -43.16 14.41 15.13
C ILE A 5 -42.44 13.05 14.98
N ILE A 6 -41.68 12.64 15.99
CA ILE A 6 -40.97 11.35 16.02
C ILE A 6 -41.91 10.16 16.28
N LEU A 7 -43.01 10.36 17.02
CA LEU A 7 -44.05 9.34 17.24
C LEU A 7 -44.99 9.15 16.04
N MET A 8 -45.11 10.13 15.13
CA MET A 8 -45.73 9.93 13.81
C MET A 8 -44.86 9.06 12.88
N VAL A 9 -43.58 8.88 13.20
CA VAL A 9 -42.66 7.92 12.56
C VAL A 9 -42.73 6.58 13.31
N GLY A 10 -43.96 6.13 13.62
CA GLY A 10 -44.25 4.86 14.30
C GLY A 10 -44.66 3.73 13.35
N GLU A 11 -44.96 4.04 12.10
CA GLU A 11 -44.93 3.12 10.97
C GLU A 11 -44.04 3.77 9.92
N VAL A 12 -43.20 2.98 9.23
CA VAL A 12 -42.39 3.50 8.12
C VAL A 12 -43.37 4.02 7.07
N SER A 13 -43.60 5.35 7.07
CA SER A 13 -44.48 6.00 6.09
C SER A 13 -44.06 5.54 4.70
N VAL A 14 -45.03 5.22 3.83
CA VAL A 14 -44.76 4.81 2.45
C VAL A 14 -43.80 5.79 1.76
N GLY A 15 -43.85 7.08 2.12
CA GLY A 15 -42.90 8.09 1.66
C GLY A 15 -41.45 7.87 2.14
N ALA A 16 -41.24 7.42 3.38
CA ALA A 16 -39.93 7.08 3.92
C ALA A 16 -39.36 5.82 3.24
N ALA A 17 -40.19 4.80 2.99
CA ALA A 17 -39.79 3.62 2.24
C ALA A 17 -39.42 3.96 0.80
N ILE A 18 -40.21 4.81 0.13
CA ILE A 18 -39.91 5.30 -1.22
C ILE A 18 -38.59 6.08 -1.23
N ALA A 19 -38.37 7.00 -0.28
CA ALA A 19 -37.11 7.73 -0.17
C ALA A 19 -35.91 6.80 0.05
N PHE A 20 -36.08 5.75 0.87
CA PHE A 20 -35.06 4.75 1.12
C PHE A 20 -34.74 3.89 -0.10
N VAL A 21 -35.71 3.58 -0.96
CA VAL A 21 -35.45 2.90 -2.24
C VAL A 21 -34.81 3.85 -3.26
N LEU A 22 -35.26 5.11 -3.32
CA LEU A 22 -34.75 6.12 -4.26
C LEU A 22 -33.27 6.42 -4.06
N ILE A 23 -32.77 6.44 -2.81
CA ILE A 23 -31.33 6.63 -2.56
C ILE A 23 -30.48 5.51 -3.19
N TYR A 24 -30.94 4.25 -3.19
CA TYR A 24 -30.22 3.16 -3.86
C TYR A 24 -30.28 3.28 -5.38
N VAL A 25 -31.41 3.70 -5.95
CA VAL A 25 -31.53 3.93 -7.41
C VAL A 25 -30.58 5.04 -7.86
N VAL A 26 -30.54 6.17 -7.14
CA VAL A 26 -29.61 7.28 -7.39
C VAL A 26 -28.16 6.83 -7.20
N TYR A 27 -27.88 6.05 -6.15
CA TYR A 27 -26.54 5.51 -5.90
C TYR A 27 -26.08 4.58 -7.01
N ALA A 28 -26.92 3.65 -7.48
CA ALA A 28 -26.58 2.73 -8.57
C ALA A 28 -26.28 3.46 -9.89
N PHE A 29 -27.11 4.46 -10.23
CA PHE A 29 -26.85 5.32 -11.39
C PHE A 29 -25.57 6.12 -11.23
N SER A 30 -25.34 6.70 -10.04
CA SER A 30 -24.13 7.47 -9.73
C SER A 30 -22.87 6.61 -9.79
N VAL A 31 -22.91 5.37 -9.31
CA VAL A 31 -21.79 4.42 -9.39
C VAL A 31 -21.51 4.03 -10.84
N ALA A 32 -22.55 3.73 -11.63
CA ALA A 32 -22.42 3.42 -13.04
C ALA A 32 -21.86 4.62 -13.84
N ALA A 33 -22.39 5.82 -13.59
CA ALA A 33 -21.96 7.07 -14.22
C ALA A 33 -20.57 7.51 -13.76
N ASN A 34 -20.19 7.28 -12.49
CA ASN A 34 -18.84 7.57 -11.98
C ASN A 34 -17.78 6.73 -12.71
N GLY A 35 -18.11 5.50 -13.11
CA GLY A 35 -17.28 4.69 -14.00
C GLY A 35 -17.05 5.32 -15.38
N MET A 36 -18.01 6.09 -15.88
CA MET A 36 -17.94 6.81 -17.15
C MET A 36 -17.27 8.18 -17.02
N LEU A 37 -17.49 8.90 -15.91
CA LEU A 37 -16.84 10.17 -15.60
C LEU A 37 -15.32 9.98 -15.52
N ARG A 38 -14.83 8.85 -14.98
CA ARG A 38 -13.40 8.52 -14.92
C ARG A 38 -12.74 8.37 -16.30
N LYS A 39 -13.50 7.98 -17.34
CA LYS A 39 -12.97 7.86 -18.71
C LYS A 39 -12.83 9.22 -19.41
N HIS A 40 -13.60 10.22 -19.00
CA HIS A 40 -13.57 11.57 -19.56
C HIS A 40 -12.88 12.62 -18.66
N ALA A 41 -12.72 12.36 -17.36
CA ALA A 41 -12.00 13.24 -16.42
C ALA A 41 -10.49 13.31 -16.71
N GLY A 42 -9.92 12.34 -17.42
CA GLY A 42 -8.56 12.44 -17.97
C GLY A 42 -8.42 13.46 -19.12
N ARG A 43 -9.54 13.95 -19.68
CA ARG A 43 -9.56 14.87 -20.82
C ARG A 43 -10.07 16.28 -20.53
N LEU A 44 -10.49 16.55 -19.31
CA LEU A 44 -10.90 17.88 -18.81
C LEU A 44 -9.93 18.43 -17.77
N LYS A 45 -8.68 17.95 -17.79
CA LYS A 45 -7.59 18.62 -17.11
C LYS A 45 -7.27 19.89 -17.92
N LEU A 46 -8.00 20.96 -17.60
CA LEU A 46 -7.60 22.32 -17.93
C LEU A 46 -6.17 22.49 -17.42
N ASP A 47 -5.27 22.83 -18.34
CA ASP A 47 -3.98 23.40 -18.03
C ASP A 47 -4.12 24.50 -16.98
N ASP A 48 -3.09 24.66 -16.15
CA ASP A 48 -3.00 25.53 -14.97
C ASP A 48 -3.65 25.03 -13.67
N ALA A 49 -2.88 24.26 -12.90
CA ALA A 49 -2.35 24.73 -11.62
C ALA A 49 -1.46 23.66 -10.98
N VAL A 50 -0.17 23.99 -10.94
CA VAL A 50 0.80 23.71 -9.87
C VAL A 50 0.86 22.28 -9.32
N THR A 51 1.95 21.61 -9.73
CA THR A 51 2.78 20.67 -8.98
C THR A 51 2.28 20.28 -7.58
N PRO A 52 1.87 19.03 -7.33
CA PRO A 52 1.95 18.49 -5.99
C PRO A 52 3.42 18.13 -5.74
N LEU A 53 4.20 19.09 -5.27
CA LEU A 53 5.43 18.72 -4.56
C LEU A 53 4.96 18.03 -3.29
N ILE A 54 5.40 16.77 -3.15
CA ILE A 54 5.25 15.97 -1.94
C ILE A 54 5.54 16.87 -0.74
N PRO A 55 4.61 17.02 0.22
CA PRO A 55 4.94 17.70 1.46
C PRO A 55 5.91 16.80 2.21
N VAL A 56 7.21 17.05 2.02
CA VAL A 56 8.26 16.51 2.87
C VAL A 56 8.12 17.25 4.20
N ARG A 57 7.28 16.69 5.07
CA ARG A 57 7.18 17.10 6.47
C ARG A 57 8.54 16.80 7.11
N GLY A 58 9.38 17.83 7.17
CA GLY A 58 10.64 17.81 7.90
C GLY A 58 10.37 17.41 9.34
N SER A 59 10.81 16.21 9.72
CA SER A 59 10.93 15.84 11.12
C SER A 59 12.28 16.32 11.60
N ILE A 60 12.18 17.27 12.52
CA ILE A 60 13.22 18.00 13.22
C ILE A 60 14.19 17.03 13.91
N PHE A 61 15.48 17.21 13.66
CA PHE A 61 16.57 16.78 14.53
C PHE A 61 16.42 17.48 15.90
N PRO A 62 16.32 16.77 17.03
CA PRO A 62 16.79 17.29 18.29
C PRO A 62 18.26 16.92 18.43
N GLN A 63 19.15 17.83 18.04
CA GLN A 63 20.47 17.88 18.65
C GLN A 63 20.29 18.58 20.01
N THR A 64 20.05 17.80 21.06
CA THR A 64 20.33 18.21 22.43
C THR A 64 21.24 17.15 23.03
N SER A 65 22.45 17.60 23.32
CA SER A 65 23.46 16.92 24.11
C SER A 65 22.93 16.61 25.52
N SER A 66 22.84 15.34 25.85
CA SER A 66 23.12 14.80 27.19
C SER A 66 23.09 13.29 27.12
N GLU A 67 24.04 12.68 27.80
CA GLU A 67 24.38 11.26 27.83
C GLU A 67 23.18 10.38 28.26
N GLU A 68 23.24 9.10 27.87
CA GLU A 68 22.27 8.01 28.14
C GLU A 68 21.26 7.70 27.02
N ASP A 69 21.69 7.11 25.89
CA ASP A 69 20.76 6.38 25.00
C ASP A 69 21.50 5.32 24.14
N ALA A 70 21.91 4.22 24.77
CA ALA A 70 22.30 2.99 24.05
C ALA A 70 21.12 2.02 23.87
N SER A 71 19.94 2.33 24.40
CA SER A 71 18.76 1.44 24.40
C SER A 71 17.72 1.78 23.33
N ILE A 72 17.66 3.03 22.84
CA ILE A 72 16.66 3.43 21.84
C ILE A 72 16.89 2.77 20.47
N TYR A 73 18.16 2.53 20.10
CA TYR A 73 18.48 1.80 18.87
C TYR A 73 18.21 0.30 18.96
N SER A 74 18.31 -0.28 20.17
CA SER A 74 18.03 -1.69 20.40
C SER A 74 16.56 -2.03 20.17
N SER A 75 15.64 -1.11 20.47
CA SER A 75 14.20 -1.31 20.20
C SER A 75 13.84 -1.34 18.71
N LEU A 76 14.71 -0.87 17.81
CA LEU A 76 14.50 -0.95 16.34
C LEU A 76 15.06 -2.23 15.71
N LEU A 77 15.93 -2.96 16.42
CA LEU A 77 16.47 -4.25 15.98
C LEU A 77 15.77 -5.46 16.62
N ASP A 78 14.99 -5.25 17.67
CA ASP A 78 14.34 -6.32 18.44
C ASP A 78 12.84 -6.46 18.13
N LEU A 79 12.46 -6.31 16.86
CA LEU A 79 11.10 -6.68 16.43
C LEU A 79 11.14 -8.12 15.90
N GLU A 80 11.06 -9.04 16.86
CA GLU A 80 10.79 -10.46 16.66
C GLU A 80 9.58 -10.66 15.73
N THR A 81 9.82 -11.52 14.74
CA THR A 81 8.91 -12.52 14.21
C THR A 81 7.56 -12.06 13.65
N ASP A 82 7.51 -12.15 12.31
CA ASP A 82 6.34 -12.35 11.46
C ASP A 82 5.23 -11.29 11.46
N SER A 83 5.07 -10.66 10.30
CA SER A 83 3.87 -9.98 9.80
C SER A 83 3.54 -8.55 10.23
N ASP A 84 3.99 -8.05 11.38
CA ASP A 84 3.59 -6.70 11.87
C ASP A 84 4.67 -5.59 11.75
N LEU A 85 5.77 -5.88 11.06
CA LEU A 85 6.73 -4.84 10.67
C LEU A 85 6.17 -3.99 9.51
N PRO A 86 6.10 -2.65 9.62
CA PRO A 86 5.65 -1.76 8.53
C PRO A 86 6.48 -1.93 7.23
N CYS A 87 7.68 -2.50 7.37
CA CYS A 87 8.63 -2.80 6.30
C CYS A 87 8.17 -3.93 5.35
N ASN A 88 7.18 -4.75 5.74
CA ASN A 88 6.69 -5.87 4.93
C ASN A 88 5.50 -5.52 4.02
N LEU A 89 5.25 -4.22 3.80
CA LEU A 89 4.22 -3.77 2.88
C LEU A 89 4.54 -4.21 1.45
N ASN A 90 3.54 -4.74 0.73
CA ASN A 90 3.67 -5.16 -0.66
C ASN A 90 3.70 -3.98 -1.64
N TYR A 91 4.72 -3.13 -1.51
CA TYR A 91 4.94 -1.93 -2.29
C TYR A 91 5.99 -2.19 -3.38
N PRO A 92 5.88 -1.57 -4.58
CA PRO A 92 6.80 -1.81 -5.70
C PRO A 92 8.17 -1.11 -5.55
N SER A 93 8.64 -0.92 -4.31
CA SER A 93 9.97 -0.42 -4.00
C SER A 93 10.47 -1.00 -2.68
N PHE A 94 11.79 -0.95 -2.49
CA PHE A 94 12.50 -1.44 -1.32
C PHE A 94 13.38 -0.33 -0.75
N SER A 95 13.56 -0.31 0.57
CA SER A 95 14.41 0.65 1.28
C SER A 95 15.07 -0.06 2.46
N ALA A 96 16.30 -0.52 2.27
CA ALA A 96 17.10 -1.16 3.31
C ALA A 96 18.02 -0.13 3.99
N VAL A 97 18.09 -0.19 5.31
CA VAL A 97 19.02 0.60 6.13
C VAL A 97 19.87 -0.38 6.91
N PHE A 98 21.19 -0.24 6.82
CA PHE A 98 22.15 -1.12 7.47
C PHE A 98 22.83 -0.38 8.63
N GLN A 99 23.02 -1.06 9.75
CA GLN A 99 23.69 -0.46 10.91
C GLN A 99 25.20 -0.70 10.92
N SER A 100 25.63 -1.85 10.43
CA SER A 100 27.03 -2.24 10.38
C SER A 100 27.30 -3.20 9.23
N THR A 101 28.57 -3.36 8.88
CA THR A 101 28.99 -4.31 7.86
C THR A 101 28.64 -5.74 8.28
N GLY A 102 28.03 -6.51 7.37
CA GLY A 102 27.48 -7.83 7.66
C GLY A 102 26.00 -7.83 8.06
N ASP A 103 25.39 -6.65 8.24
CA ASP A 103 23.95 -6.53 8.49
C ASP A 103 23.15 -6.98 7.26
N ALA A 104 22.00 -7.62 7.52
CA ALA A 104 21.16 -8.24 6.51
C ALA A 104 19.69 -7.85 6.70
N VAL A 105 19.04 -7.47 5.60
CA VAL A 105 17.63 -7.08 5.59
C VAL A 105 16.87 -7.93 4.59
N THR A 106 15.84 -8.65 5.07
CA THR A 106 15.00 -9.52 4.25
C THR A 106 13.59 -8.94 4.09
N TYR A 107 13.07 -8.96 2.86
CA TYR A 107 11.70 -8.56 2.56
C TYR A 107 10.93 -9.69 1.90
N LYS A 108 9.68 -9.86 2.31
CA LYS A 108 8.72 -10.76 1.65
C LYS A 108 7.74 -9.94 0.81
N ARG A 109 7.50 -10.39 -0.42
CA ARG A 109 6.58 -9.71 -1.35
C ARG A 109 5.69 -10.71 -2.04
N VAL A 110 4.56 -10.22 -2.52
CA VAL A 110 3.54 -11.02 -3.18
C VAL A 110 3.20 -10.39 -4.51
N VAL A 111 3.47 -11.10 -5.60
CA VAL A 111 3.14 -10.64 -6.96
C VAL A 111 1.96 -11.42 -7.50
N LYS A 112 1.11 -10.72 -8.23
CA LYS A 112 -0.01 -11.30 -8.95
C LYS A 112 0.19 -11.10 -10.45
N ASN A 113 -0.03 -12.13 -11.24
CA ASN A 113 -0.03 -12.00 -12.69
C ASN A 113 -1.21 -11.13 -13.15
N GLY A 114 -0.89 -9.99 -13.78
CA GLY A 114 -1.86 -9.08 -14.38
C GLY A 114 -1.99 -9.21 -15.90
N GLY A 115 -1.21 -10.11 -16.52
CA GLY A 115 -1.23 -10.34 -17.96
C GLY A 115 -2.42 -11.18 -18.42
N SER A 116 -2.66 -11.18 -19.74
CA SER A 116 -3.72 -12.01 -20.36
C SER A 116 -3.35 -13.49 -20.43
N SER A 117 -2.04 -13.80 -20.47
CA SER A 117 -1.54 -15.17 -20.46
C SER A 117 -1.60 -15.75 -19.06
N LEU A 118 -2.25 -16.92 -18.92
CA LEU A 118 -2.32 -17.64 -17.64
C LEU A 118 -0.98 -18.29 -17.29
N ASP A 119 -0.27 -18.82 -18.30
CA ASP A 119 1.05 -19.41 -18.15
C ASP A 119 2.10 -18.38 -18.53
N ALA A 120 2.78 -17.84 -17.51
CA ALA A 120 3.78 -16.80 -17.68
C ALA A 120 4.98 -17.07 -16.77
N ILE A 121 6.18 -17.02 -17.35
CA ILE A 121 7.43 -17.27 -16.65
C ILE A 121 8.22 -15.97 -16.63
N TYR A 122 8.58 -15.49 -15.44
CA TYR A 122 9.39 -14.31 -15.23
C TYR A 122 10.70 -14.69 -14.57
N GLU A 123 11.81 -14.22 -15.11
CA GLU A 123 13.15 -14.42 -14.56
C GLU A 123 13.65 -13.11 -13.95
N VAL A 124 14.16 -13.21 -12.73
CA VAL A 124 14.60 -12.06 -11.95
C VAL A 124 15.98 -11.63 -12.45
N LYS A 125 16.11 -10.34 -12.78
CA LYS A 125 17.39 -9.70 -13.06
C LYS A 125 17.70 -8.71 -11.94
N VAL A 126 18.83 -8.92 -11.27
CA VAL A 126 19.31 -8.07 -10.20
C VAL A 126 20.45 -7.21 -10.73
N ASN A 127 20.45 -5.93 -10.36
CA ASN A 127 21.59 -5.03 -10.57
C ASN A 127 21.99 -4.46 -9.21
N SER A 128 23.00 -5.06 -8.59
CA SER A 128 23.41 -4.72 -7.24
C SER A 128 24.29 -3.47 -7.22
N PRO A 129 24.04 -2.50 -6.32
CA PRO A 129 24.93 -1.37 -6.10
C PRO A 129 26.23 -1.83 -5.42
N ALA A 130 27.25 -0.95 -5.43
CA ALA A 130 28.52 -1.25 -4.78
C ALA A 130 28.31 -1.55 -3.28
N ASN A 131 29.08 -2.52 -2.76
CA ASN A 131 29.08 -2.94 -1.35
C ASN A 131 27.78 -3.55 -0.84
N VAL A 132 26.80 -3.85 -1.70
CA VAL A 132 25.56 -4.53 -1.29
C VAL A 132 25.37 -5.79 -2.14
N ASP A 133 25.25 -6.94 -1.49
CA ASP A 133 24.81 -8.17 -2.14
C ASP A 133 23.28 -8.23 -2.10
N ILE A 134 22.67 -8.58 -3.23
CA ILE A 134 21.21 -8.69 -3.34
C ILE A 134 20.88 -10.08 -3.87
N LYS A 135 20.12 -10.85 -3.10
CA LYS A 135 19.64 -12.19 -3.49
C LYS A 135 18.13 -12.23 -3.52
N VAL A 136 17.58 -12.90 -4.52
CA VAL A 136 16.13 -13.04 -4.70
C VAL A 136 15.77 -14.51 -4.84
N SER A 137 14.80 -14.95 -4.03
CA SER A 137 14.33 -16.33 -3.97
C SER A 137 12.81 -16.40 -4.12
N PRO A 138 12.26 -17.11 -5.11
CA PRO A 138 12.96 -17.77 -6.22
C PRO A 138 13.42 -16.79 -7.32
N SER A 139 14.48 -17.14 -8.05
CA SER A 139 14.96 -16.36 -9.21
C SER A 139 14.06 -16.48 -10.45
N LYS A 140 13.11 -17.41 -10.43
CA LYS A 140 12.12 -17.62 -11.49
C LYS A 140 10.72 -17.76 -10.88
N VAL A 141 9.79 -16.95 -11.35
CA VAL A 141 8.39 -16.94 -10.93
C VAL A 141 7.55 -17.50 -12.07
N VAL A 142 6.82 -18.58 -11.81
CA VAL A 142 6.02 -19.31 -12.81
C VAL A 142 4.55 -19.22 -12.45
N PHE A 143 3.82 -18.37 -13.16
CA PHE A 143 2.37 -18.27 -13.01
C PHE A 143 1.67 -19.33 -13.86
N SER A 144 0.54 -19.81 -13.34
CA SER A 144 -0.37 -20.73 -14.02
C SER A 144 -1.82 -20.38 -13.71
N ALA A 145 -2.76 -21.11 -14.32
CA ALA A 145 -4.19 -20.97 -14.02
C ALA A 145 -4.53 -21.18 -12.53
N GLU A 146 -3.77 -22.04 -11.85
CA GLU A 146 -3.93 -22.36 -10.42
C GLU A 146 -3.17 -21.35 -9.54
N ASN A 147 -1.94 -21.00 -9.92
CA ASN A 147 -1.05 -20.15 -9.15
C ASN A 147 -0.99 -18.73 -9.73
N LYS A 148 -2.02 -17.93 -9.45
CA LYS A 148 -2.11 -16.53 -9.93
C LYS A 148 -1.32 -15.53 -9.08
N THR A 149 -1.00 -15.92 -7.85
CA THR A 149 -0.34 -15.09 -6.86
C THR A 149 0.82 -15.88 -6.26
N LEU A 150 2.02 -15.31 -6.26
CA LEU A 150 3.22 -15.96 -5.80
C LEU A 150 4.02 -15.04 -4.90
N SER A 151 4.64 -15.63 -3.88
CA SER A 151 5.49 -14.92 -2.95
C SER A 151 6.96 -15.09 -3.33
N TYR A 152 7.76 -14.07 -3.07
CA TYR A 152 9.21 -14.14 -3.19
C TYR A 152 9.85 -13.32 -2.08
N GLU A 153 11.11 -13.60 -1.82
CA GLU A 153 11.92 -12.98 -0.81
C GLU A 153 13.13 -12.33 -1.44
N ILE A 154 13.53 -11.18 -0.88
CA ILE A 154 14.75 -10.48 -1.27
C ILE A 154 15.58 -10.23 -0.03
N ASP A 155 16.84 -10.66 -0.08
CA ASP A 155 17.84 -10.45 0.94
C ASP A 155 18.85 -9.41 0.47
N TYR A 156 19.07 -8.39 1.30
CA TYR A 156 20.11 -7.39 1.12
C TYR A 156 21.18 -7.60 2.18
N LEU A 157 22.45 -7.71 1.79
CA LEU A 157 23.57 -7.87 2.72
C LEU A 157 24.62 -6.79 2.47
N LEU A 158 25.00 -6.04 3.50
CA LEU A 158 26.08 -5.05 3.42
C LEU A 158 27.44 -5.77 3.47
N GLN A 159 28.23 -5.62 2.41
CA GLN A 159 29.57 -6.19 2.29
C GLN A 159 30.65 -5.23 2.83
N CYS A 160 31.78 -5.80 3.27
CA CYS A 160 32.97 -5.05 3.71
C CYS A 160 33.63 -4.26 2.58
#